data_AF-A0A5E6UNV6-F1
#
_entry.id   AF-A0A5E6UNV6-F1
#
_cell.length_a   1.000
_cell.length_b   1.000
_cell.length_c   1.000
_cell.angle_alpha   90.00
_cell.angle_beta   90.00
_cell.angle_gamma   90.00
#
_symmetry.space_group_name_H-M   'P 1'
#
loop_
_entity.id
_entity.type
_entity.pdbx_description
1 polymer ?
#
loop_
_entity_poly.entity_id
_entity_poly.type
_entity_poly.pdbx_seq_one_letter_code
_entity_poly.pdbx_strand_id
1 'polypeptide(L)'
;MTQALAQTVFQGKSVDLTDTQSYGSLIAASLGAEWSGVGHTLFVQPLDQAWQRVLQPSAAGLNNQWQRAIVTDWQDAFAGRYPFADTASDSSLPMLGQMIRADSGRIEQFLQRQLSGVLSKEGSRWVADPRHSQGLRFNPQFLSAINQLSHLADVIYTDGGMGLSFELQGKPVRDVVQTTFILNGVQHQYFNQKELWQRFSWPGRGDHPGASLSWTSIHTGERLFGDYQGTWGLIRLLEKARITPLDDGDSRYRMVLKAPDGANLTWNLRTELGAGPLALLKLRDFTLPSQIFLNEGAAEVPYAQNGSFE
;
A
#
# COMPACT_ATOMS: atom_id res chain seq x y z
N MET A 1 31.69 16.40 4.86
CA MET A 1 31.63 16.10 6.31
C MET A 1 30.23 16.26 6.88
N THR A 2 29.50 17.35 6.61
CA THR A 2 28.14 17.60 7.15
C THR A 2 27.07 16.58 6.75
N GLN A 3 27.09 16.08 5.50
CA GLN A 3 26.15 15.04 5.04
C GLN A 3 26.29 13.71 5.81
N ALA A 4 27.51 13.34 6.21
CA ALA A 4 27.75 12.10 6.93
C ALA A 4 27.15 12.13 8.35
N LEU A 5 27.19 13.31 9.00
CA LEU A 5 26.61 13.53 10.34
C LEU A 5 25.08 13.47 10.32
N ALA A 6 24.43 14.07 9.30
CA ALA A 6 22.98 13.95 9.14
C ALA A 6 22.57 12.50 8.82
N GLN A 7 23.36 11.80 8.00
CA GLN A 7 23.08 10.41 7.65
C GLN A 7 23.14 9.46 8.85
N THR A 8 24.07 9.66 9.78
CA THR A 8 24.12 8.89 11.02
C THR A 8 22.89 9.09 11.90
N VAL A 9 22.32 10.29 11.94
CA VAL A 9 21.07 10.60 12.65
C VAL A 9 19.91 9.85 12.03
N PHE A 10 19.78 9.90 10.70
CA PHE A 10 18.76 9.15 9.97
C PHE A 10 18.88 7.63 10.16
N GLN A 11 20.09 7.13 10.39
CA GLN A 11 20.38 5.73 10.66
C GLN A 11 20.24 5.34 12.14
N GLY A 12 19.97 6.30 13.04
CA GLY A 12 19.89 6.06 14.48
C GLY A 12 21.25 5.72 15.10
N LYS A 13 22.36 6.03 14.43
CA LYS A 13 23.70 5.92 14.99
C LYS A 13 23.97 7.22 15.73
N SER A 14 23.94 7.17 17.06
CA SER A 14 24.10 8.32 17.95
C SER A 14 25.31 9.18 17.55
N VAL A 15 25.06 10.47 17.34
CA VAL A 15 26.09 11.48 17.12
C VAL A 15 26.01 12.47 18.28
N ASP A 16 27.16 12.96 18.72
CA ASP A 16 27.35 14.00 19.74
C ASP A 16 26.37 15.20 19.63
N LEU A 17 25.80 15.48 18.45
CA LEU A 17 24.90 16.61 18.21
C LEU A 17 23.50 16.44 18.81
N THR A 18 22.90 15.23 18.75
CA THR A 18 21.60 14.97 19.40
C THR A 18 21.73 15.00 20.92
N ASP A 19 22.88 14.55 21.43
CA ASP A 19 23.22 14.62 22.84
C ASP A 19 23.49 16.06 23.28
N THR A 20 24.15 16.86 22.45
CA THR A 20 24.41 18.29 22.71
C THR A 20 23.12 19.11 22.74
N GLN A 21 22.15 18.84 21.87
CA GLN A 21 20.84 19.51 21.88
C GLN A 21 20.03 19.12 23.14
N SER A 22 20.03 17.82 23.47
CA SER A 22 19.41 17.32 24.70
C SER A 22 20.05 17.98 25.94
N TYR A 23 21.37 18.09 25.97
CA TYR A 23 22.09 18.78 27.03
C TYR A 23 21.78 20.29 27.09
N GLY A 24 21.72 20.98 25.94
CA GLY A 24 21.35 22.39 25.85
C GLY A 24 19.93 22.66 26.36
N SER A 25 18.97 21.78 26.05
CA SER A 25 17.61 21.87 26.57
C SER A 25 17.52 21.62 28.08
N LEU A 26 18.33 20.69 28.62
CA LEU A 26 18.43 20.45 30.06
C LEU A 26 19.02 21.66 30.81
N ILE A 27 20.04 22.32 30.25
CA ILE A 27 20.58 23.57 30.81
C ILE A 27 19.55 24.69 30.74
N ALA A 28 18.86 24.86 29.62
CA ALA A 28 17.81 25.87 29.49
C ALA A 28 16.68 25.65 30.51
N ALA A 29 16.30 24.39 30.77
CA ALA A 29 15.28 24.04 31.75
C ALA A 29 15.76 24.23 33.21
N SER A 30 17.04 24.03 33.50
CA SER A 30 17.59 24.16 34.85
C SER A 30 17.69 25.61 35.34
N LEU A 31 17.62 26.59 34.44
CA LEU A 31 17.60 28.03 34.75
C LEU A 31 16.28 28.52 35.40
N GLY A 32 15.24 27.68 35.42
CA GLY A 32 13.94 28.02 35.99
C GLY A 32 13.01 28.78 35.01
N ALA A 33 11.70 28.77 35.32
CA ALA A 33 10.66 29.27 34.42
C ALA A 33 10.84 30.74 34.02
N GLU A 34 11.37 31.56 34.92
CA GLU A 34 11.61 33.01 34.73
C GLU A 34 12.70 33.30 33.69
N TRP A 35 13.66 32.39 33.52
CA TRP A 35 14.79 32.52 32.58
C TRP A 35 14.67 31.60 31.36
N SER A 36 13.54 30.89 31.23
CA SER A 36 13.28 29.94 30.14
C SER A 36 13.49 30.55 28.75
N GLY A 37 13.05 31.79 28.53
CA GLY A 37 13.26 32.50 27.27
C GLY A 37 14.74 32.75 26.95
N VAL A 38 15.53 33.17 27.96
CA VAL A 38 16.98 33.41 27.81
C VAL A 38 17.73 32.09 27.59
N GLY A 39 17.40 31.06 28.37
CA GLY A 39 17.97 29.73 28.22
C GLY A 39 17.72 29.15 26.83
N HIS A 40 16.50 29.29 26.31
CA HIS A 40 16.16 28.83 24.97
C HIS A 40 16.92 29.60 23.88
N THR A 41 16.96 30.93 23.95
CA THR A 41 17.66 31.75 22.94
C THR A 41 19.17 31.54 22.93
N LEU A 42 19.80 31.28 24.08
CA LEU A 42 21.25 31.15 24.17
C LEU A 42 21.74 29.70 23.95
N PHE A 43 21.00 28.70 24.41
CA PHE A 43 21.47 27.31 24.42
C PHE A 43 20.74 26.40 23.43
N VAL A 44 19.52 26.73 23.00
CA VAL A 44 18.70 25.85 22.14
C VAL A 44 18.58 26.42 20.73
N GLN A 45 18.21 27.68 20.58
CA GLN A 45 17.97 28.32 19.28
C GLN A 45 19.20 28.29 18.33
N PRO A 46 20.45 28.51 18.77
CA PRO A 46 21.61 28.42 17.89
C PRO A 46 21.87 26.99 17.41
N LEU A 47 21.58 25.98 18.26
CA LEU A 47 21.67 24.57 17.90
C LEU A 47 20.58 24.22 16.88
N ASP A 48 19.34 24.64 17.09
CA ASP A 48 18.23 24.41 16.16
C ASP A 48 18.50 25.04 14.78
N GLN A 49 19.04 26.26 14.74
CA GLN A 49 19.39 26.92 13.48
C GLN A 49 20.56 26.24 12.75
N ALA A 50 21.60 25.84 13.49
CA ALA A 50 22.69 25.05 12.92
C ALA A 50 22.18 23.71 12.38
N TRP A 51 21.25 23.10 13.11
CA TRP A 51 20.64 21.82 12.77
C TRP A 51 19.79 21.89 11.50
N GLN A 52 18.90 22.87 11.38
CA GLN A 52 18.10 23.09 10.17
C GLN A 52 18.98 23.25 8.92
N ARG A 53 20.09 23.98 9.03
CA ARG A 53 21.05 24.19 7.93
C ARG A 53 21.78 22.91 7.52
N VAL A 54 21.95 21.95 8.43
CA VAL A 54 22.61 20.66 8.14
C VAL A 54 21.61 19.62 7.64
N LEU A 55 20.40 19.58 8.20
CA LEU A 55 19.40 18.57 7.86
C LEU A 55 18.73 18.80 6.51
N GLN A 56 18.39 20.04 6.14
CA GLN A 56 17.64 20.30 4.90
C GLN A 56 18.38 19.80 3.62
N PRO A 57 19.68 20.10 3.41
CA PRO A 57 20.42 19.54 2.27
C PRO A 57 20.55 18.02 2.32
N SER A 58 20.57 17.45 3.52
CA SER A 58 20.69 16.01 3.74
C SER A 58 19.37 15.28 3.46
N ALA A 59 18.23 15.88 3.81
CA ALA A 59 16.89 15.40 3.47
C ALA A 59 16.67 15.41 1.94
N ALA A 60 17.09 16.49 1.26
CA ALA A 60 17.09 16.54 -0.20
C ALA A 60 18.02 15.47 -0.82
N GLY A 61 19.20 15.25 -0.22
CA GLY A 61 20.11 14.18 -0.60
C GLY A 61 19.46 12.79 -0.47
N LEU A 62 18.71 12.55 0.61
CA LEU A 62 18.01 11.30 0.83
C LEU A 62 16.85 11.10 -0.14
N ASN A 63 16.09 12.16 -0.45
CA ASN A 63 15.06 12.13 -1.50
C ASN A 63 15.69 11.72 -2.86
N ASN A 64 16.84 12.28 -3.21
CA ASN A 64 17.56 11.92 -4.43
C ASN A 64 18.09 10.48 -4.41
N GLN A 65 18.47 9.96 -3.24
CA GLN A 65 18.90 8.57 -3.08
C GLN A 65 17.72 7.62 -3.22
N TRP A 66 16.59 7.93 -2.58
CA TRP A 66 15.32 7.20 -2.70
C TRP A 66 14.84 7.10 -4.15
N GLN A 67 14.87 8.23 -4.86
CA GLN A 67 14.48 8.25 -6.27
C GLN A 67 15.33 7.31 -7.11
N ARG A 68 16.66 7.43 -7.00
CA ARG A 68 17.60 6.62 -7.79
C ARG A 68 17.61 5.15 -7.40
N ALA A 69 17.45 4.83 -6.12
CA ALA A 69 17.56 3.46 -5.64
C ALA A 69 16.26 2.66 -5.75
N ILE A 70 15.10 3.34 -5.73
CA ILE A 70 13.80 2.68 -5.62
C ILE A 70 12.81 3.20 -6.67
N VAL A 71 12.59 4.52 -6.74
CA VAL A 71 11.48 5.08 -7.54
C VAL A 71 11.69 4.87 -9.03
N THR A 72 12.91 5.08 -9.53
CA THR A 72 13.26 4.87 -10.94
C THR A 72 13.03 3.41 -11.34
N ASP A 73 13.61 2.47 -10.61
CA ASP A 73 13.42 1.02 -10.85
C ASP A 73 11.94 0.61 -10.75
N TRP A 74 11.21 1.15 -9.77
CA TRP A 74 9.77 0.92 -9.63
C TRP A 74 9.01 1.41 -10.87
N GLN A 75 9.29 2.63 -11.31
CA GLN A 75 8.62 3.22 -12.46
C GLN A 75 8.95 2.46 -13.75
N ASP A 76 10.21 2.07 -13.96
CA ASP A 76 10.61 1.27 -15.12
C ASP A 76 9.94 -0.12 -15.13
N ALA A 77 9.78 -0.73 -13.96
CA ALA A 77 9.14 -2.04 -13.84
C ALA A 77 7.61 -2.00 -14.03
N PHE A 78 6.94 -0.94 -13.55
CA PHE A 78 5.49 -0.94 -13.34
C PHE A 78 4.71 0.13 -14.12
N ALA A 79 5.36 1.19 -14.61
CA ALA A 79 4.67 2.24 -15.35
C ALA A 79 4.00 1.70 -16.62
N GLY A 80 2.76 2.12 -16.85
CA GLY A 80 1.99 1.70 -18.02
C GLY A 80 1.61 0.21 -18.02
N ARG A 81 1.72 -0.49 -16.89
CA ARG A 81 1.34 -1.90 -16.74
C ARG A 81 0.23 -2.07 -15.72
N TYR A 82 -0.64 -3.04 -15.94
CA TYR A 82 -1.66 -3.43 -14.99
C TYR A 82 -1.04 -4.12 -13.76
N PRO A 83 -1.50 -3.84 -12.52
CA PRO A 83 -2.68 -3.05 -12.15
C PRO A 83 -2.46 -1.53 -12.05
N PHE A 84 -1.22 -1.04 -12.15
CA PHE A 84 -0.90 0.37 -11.92
C PHE A 84 -1.47 1.31 -12.99
N ALA A 85 -1.66 0.81 -14.21
CA ALA A 85 -2.34 1.51 -15.30
C ALA A 85 -3.36 0.57 -15.97
N ASP A 86 -4.44 1.13 -16.53
CA ASP A 86 -5.43 0.36 -17.28
C ASP A 86 -4.91 0.05 -18.71
N THR A 87 -3.98 -0.89 -18.80
CA THR A 87 -3.40 -1.35 -20.07
C THR A 87 -3.49 -2.87 -20.17
N ALA A 88 -3.29 -3.40 -21.38
CA ALA A 88 -3.24 -4.85 -21.61
C ALA A 88 -1.93 -5.50 -21.13
N SER A 89 -0.88 -4.71 -20.86
CA SER A 89 0.40 -5.25 -20.40
C SER A 89 0.35 -5.48 -18.90
N ASP A 90 0.60 -6.72 -18.48
CA ASP A 90 0.62 -7.11 -17.08
C ASP A 90 1.98 -6.82 -16.42
N SER A 91 1.96 -6.38 -15.17
CA SER A 91 3.16 -6.24 -14.34
C SER A 91 3.68 -7.59 -13.84
N SER A 92 4.98 -7.66 -13.61
CA SER A 92 5.62 -8.86 -13.08
C SER A 92 5.37 -8.99 -11.57
N LEU A 93 4.59 -10.01 -11.19
CA LEU A 93 4.34 -10.33 -9.77
C LEU A 93 5.61 -10.74 -9.01
N PRO A 94 6.57 -11.49 -9.60
CA PRO A 94 7.89 -11.69 -8.99
C PRO A 94 8.66 -10.40 -8.75
N MET A 95 8.63 -9.44 -9.70
CA MET A 95 9.28 -8.15 -9.52
C MET A 95 8.62 -7.35 -8.39
N LEU A 96 7.29 -7.35 -8.30
CA LEU A 96 6.58 -6.73 -7.18
C LEU A 96 7.05 -7.30 -5.85
N GLY A 97 7.19 -8.62 -5.76
CA GLY A 97 7.70 -9.31 -4.57
C GLY A 97 9.14 -8.92 -4.22
N GLN A 98 10.04 -8.73 -5.21
CA GLN A 98 11.40 -8.25 -4.93
C GLN A 98 11.41 -6.84 -4.32
N MET A 99 10.42 -6.01 -4.65
CA MET A 99 10.33 -4.64 -4.14
C MET A 99 9.72 -4.58 -2.73
N ILE A 100 8.62 -5.29 -2.49
CA ILE A 100 7.77 -5.07 -1.32
C ILE A 100 7.81 -6.16 -0.25
N ARG A 101 8.44 -7.31 -0.51
CA ARG A 101 8.44 -8.44 0.43
C ARG A 101 8.92 -8.01 1.82
N ALA A 102 8.22 -8.52 2.83
CA ALA A 102 8.60 -8.30 4.23
C ALA A 102 10.06 -8.72 4.48
N ASP A 103 10.78 -7.88 5.21
CA ASP A 103 12.16 -8.01 5.70
C ASP A 103 13.27 -8.07 4.64
N SER A 104 12.97 -8.52 3.42
CA SER A 104 13.97 -8.70 2.35
C SER A 104 13.70 -7.88 1.09
N GLY A 105 12.57 -7.17 1.00
CA GLY A 105 12.22 -6.32 -0.13
C GLY A 105 13.14 -5.10 -0.22
N ARG A 106 13.38 -4.60 -1.44
CA ARG A 106 14.26 -3.44 -1.65
C ARG A 106 13.79 -2.20 -0.89
N ILE A 107 12.47 -1.97 -0.84
CA ILE A 107 11.89 -0.84 -0.10
C ILE A 107 12.20 -0.99 1.39
N GLU A 108 11.87 -2.15 1.96
CA GLU A 108 12.09 -2.43 3.38
C GLU A 108 13.56 -2.30 3.78
N GLN A 109 14.49 -2.89 3.01
CA GLN A 109 15.92 -2.76 3.25
C GLN A 109 16.40 -1.31 3.17
N PHE A 110 15.85 -0.51 2.25
CA PHE A 110 16.16 0.92 2.17
C PHE A 110 15.72 1.65 3.45
N LEU A 111 14.47 1.43 3.88
CA LEU A 111 13.91 2.07 5.09
C LEU A 111 14.72 1.69 6.33
N GLN A 112 14.98 0.40 6.53
CA GLN A 112 15.76 -0.08 7.68
C GLN A 112 17.20 0.44 7.66
N ARG A 113 17.84 0.54 6.48
CA ARG A 113 19.25 0.95 6.39
C ARG A 113 19.45 2.46 6.45
N GLN A 114 18.50 3.25 5.95
CA GLN A 114 18.67 4.69 5.78
C GLN A 114 17.81 5.53 6.71
N LEU A 115 16.70 5.00 7.25
CA LEU A 115 15.71 5.74 8.02
C LEU A 115 15.44 5.18 9.42
N SER A 116 16.19 4.17 9.88
CA SER A 116 15.97 3.51 11.17
C SER A 116 15.99 4.42 12.40
N GLY A 117 16.63 5.59 12.32
CA GLY A 117 16.65 6.57 13.41
C GLY A 117 15.44 7.48 13.49
N VAL A 118 14.68 7.61 12.40
CA VAL A 118 13.52 8.53 12.28
C VAL A 118 12.21 7.82 11.93
N LEU A 119 12.30 6.55 11.55
CA LEU A 119 11.18 5.71 11.15
C LEU A 119 11.32 4.35 11.84
N SER A 120 10.29 3.94 12.57
CA SER A 120 10.21 2.65 13.24
C SER A 120 9.16 1.76 12.57
N LYS A 121 9.37 0.44 12.64
CA LYS A 121 8.38 -0.56 12.22
C LYS A 121 7.61 -1.01 13.46
N GLU A 122 6.33 -0.67 13.53
CA GLU A 122 5.39 -1.06 14.57
C GLU A 122 4.45 -2.14 14.02
N GLY A 123 4.74 -3.41 14.31
CA GLY A 123 4.07 -4.54 13.66
C GLY A 123 4.34 -4.57 12.16
N SER A 124 3.30 -4.36 11.34
CA SER A 124 3.42 -4.26 9.88
C SER A 124 3.47 -2.84 9.34
N ARG A 125 3.40 -1.83 10.22
CA ARG A 125 3.33 -0.42 9.81
C ARG A 125 4.62 0.33 10.06
N TRP A 126 4.98 1.19 9.13
CA TRP A 126 6.03 2.18 9.26
C TRP A 126 5.47 3.46 9.85
N VAL A 127 6.02 3.86 11.00
CA VAL A 127 5.60 5.03 11.76
C VAL A 127 6.80 5.96 11.91
N ALA A 128 6.60 7.24 11.64
CA ALA A 128 7.62 8.26 11.88
C ALA A 128 7.74 8.52 13.38
N ASP A 129 8.96 8.56 13.92
CA ASP A 129 9.18 8.94 15.32
C ASP A 129 9.21 10.47 15.45
N PRO A 130 8.21 11.11 16.09
CA PRO A 130 8.15 12.56 16.23
C PRO A 130 9.31 13.13 17.07
N ARG A 131 9.87 12.31 17.98
CA ARG A 131 10.92 12.75 18.91
C ARG A 131 12.28 12.87 18.21
N HIS A 132 12.51 12.07 17.18
CA HIS A 132 13.77 12.00 16.45
C HIS A 132 13.73 12.73 15.10
N SER A 133 12.55 13.11 14.61
CA SER A 133 12.40 13.81 13.33
C SER A 133 12.76 15.31 13.39
N GLN A 134 12.85 15.92 14.59
CA GLN A 134 13.54 17.20 14.87
C GLN A 134 13.37 18.31 13.79
N GLY A 135 12.14 18.56 13.35
CA GLY A 135 11.79 19.59 12.35
C GLY A 135 11.69 19.10 10.90
N LEU A 136 12.01 17.84 10.61
CA LEU A 136 11.76 17.23 9.30
C LEU A 136 10.31 16.80 9.16
N ARG A 137 9.69 17.26 8.07
CA ARG A 137 8.32 16.89 7.73
C ARG A 137 8.33 15.71 6.76
N PHE A 138 7.92 14.55 7.25
CA PHE A 138 7.64 13.43 6.35
C PHE A 138 6.50 13.77 5.40
N ASN A 139 6.62 13.34 4.16
CA ASN A 139 5.54 13.39 3.20
C ASN A 139 4.45 12.38 3.63
N PRO A 140 3.23 12.81 3.97
CA PRO A 140 2.17 11.89 4.40
C PRO A 140 1.77 10.91 3.28
N GLN A 141 1.90 11.31 2.01
CA GLN A 141 1.65 10.41 0.88
C GLN A 141 2.70 9.29 0.83
N PHE A 142 3.97 9.59 1.15
CA PHE A 142 5.02 8.58 1.24
C PHE A 142 4.71 7.56 2.33
N LEU A 143 4.38 8.02 3.53
CA LEU A 143 4.00 7.13 4.64
C LEU A 143 2.78 6.27 4.30
N SER A 144 1.75 6.86 3.68
CA SER A 144 0.58 6.10 3.22
C SER A 144 0.95 5.04 2.19
N ALA A 145 1.79 5.40 1.21
CA ALA A 145 2.19 4.51 0.13
C ALA A 145 3.01 3.32 0.63
N ILE A 146 4.03 3.53 1.46
CA ILE A 146 4.84 2.42 2.00
C ILE A 146 4.00 1.51 2.90
N ASN A 147 3.10 2.05 3.71
CA ASN A 147 2.23 1.27 4.57
C ASN A 147 1.20 0.45 3.78
N GLN A 148 0.69 1.00 2.68
CA GLN A 148 -0.16 0.25 1.76
C GLN A 148 0.59 -0.92 1.12
N LEU A 149 1.84 -0.71 0.70
CA LEU A 149 2.67 -1.78 0.13
C LEU A 149 3.06 -2.83 1.19
N SER A 150 3.38 -2.44 2.42
CA SER A 150 3.65 -3.38 3.51
C SER A 150 2.43 -4.23 3.84
N HIS A 151 1.25 -3.63 3.98
CA HIS A 151 0.01 -4.39 4.18
C HIS A 151 -0.26 -5.34 3.01
N LEU A 152 0.00 -4.91 1.77
CA LEU A 152 -0.17 -5.79 0.62
C LEU A 152 0.82 -6.96 0.65
N ALA A 153 2.06 -6.70 1.06
CA ALA A 153 3.08 -7.73 1.18
C ALA A 153 2.68 -8.82 2.17
N ASP A 154 2.13 -8.44 3.33
CA ASP A 154 1.64 -9.37 4.34
C ASP A 154 0.51 -10.26 3.82
N VAL A 155 -0.35 -9.74 2.94
CA VAL A 155 -1.49 -10.49 2.37
C VAL A 155 -1.03 -11.50 1.31
N ILE A 156 0.00 -11.18 0.53
CA ILE A 156 0.37 -11.94 -0.69
C ILE A 156 1.62 -12.80 -0.51
N TYR A 157 2.50 -12.45 0.41
CA TYR A 157 3.81 -13.08 0.60
C TYR A 157 3.96 -13.68 2.00
N THR A 158 3.10 -14.63 2.36
CA THR A 158 3.13 -15.37 3.65
C THR A 158 4.16 -16.52 3.64
N ASP A 159 4.72 -16.88 4.81
CA ASP A 159 5.48 -18.10 5.16
C ASP A 159 6.17 -18.86 4.00
N GLY A 160 6.99 -18.15 3.22
CA GLY A 160 7.88 -18.74 2.21
C GLY A 160 7.34 -18.86 0.78
N GLY A 161 6.12 -18.38 0.51
CA GLY A 161 5.49 -18.45 -0.81
C GLY A 161 4.96 -17.11 -1.35
N MET A 162 4.59 -17.10 -2.63
CA MET A 162 3.80 -16.03 -3.23
C MET A 162 2.42 -16.61 -3.54
N GLY A 163 1.38 -15.95 -3.04
CA GLY A 163 0.00 -16.26 -3.35
C GLY A 163 -0.90 -16.25 -2.12
N LEU A 164 -2.20 -16.30 -2.40
CA LEU A 164 -3.27 -16.31 -1.43
C LEU A 164 -4.34 -17.31 -1.85
N SER A 165 -5.17 -17.68 -0.89
CA SER A 165 -6.39 -18.46 -1.14
C SER A 165 -7.62 -17.68 -0.71
N PHE A 166 -8.73 -17.98 -1.37
CA PHE A 166 -10.05 -17.45 -1.05
C PHE A 166 -11.10 -18.46 -1.47
N GLU A 167 -12.33 -18.27 -1.03
CA GLU A 167 -13.45 -19.14 -1.38
C GLU A 167 -14.59 -18.34 -2.00
N LEU A 168 -15.24 -18.94 -2.99
CA LEU A 168 -16.45 -18.42 -3.60
C LEU A 168 -17.62 -19.36 -3.32
N GLN A 169 -18.78 -18.78 -3.09
CA GLN A 169 -20.05 -19.47 -3.00
C GLN A 169 -21.03 -18.79 -3.95
N GLY A 170 -21.43 -19.49 -5.02
CA GLY A 170 -22.46 -19.01 -5.94
C GLY A 170 -23.80 -18.78 -5.23
N LYS A 171 -24.51 -17.72 -5.61
CA LYS A 171 -25.83 -17.37 -5.06
C LYS A 171 -26.88 -17.37 -6.16
N PRO A 172 -28.12 -17.78 -5.85
CA PRO A 172 -29.21 -17.79 -6.82
C PRO A 172 -29.56 -16.35 -7.20
N VAL A 173 -29.76 -16.14 -8.49
CA VAL A 173 -30.18 -14.86 -9.07
C VAL A 173 -31.41 -15.13 -9.90
N ARG A 174 -32.44 -14.30 -9.74
CA ARG A 174 -33.68 -14.41 -10.50
C ARG A 174 -33.37 -14.44 -12.01
N ASP A 175 -34.04 -15.32 -12.74
CA ASP A 175 -33.96 -15.45 -14.20
C ASP A 175 -32.57 -15.90 -14.75
N VAL A 176 -31.62 -16.25 -13.88
CA VAL A 176 -30.32 -16.85 -14.24
C VAL A 176 -30.36 -18.36 -14.00
N VAL A 177 -30.11 -19.11 -15.06
CA VAL A 177 -30.09 -20.59 -15.04
C VAL A 177 -28.75 -21.10 -14.51
N GLN A 178 -27.65 -20.52 -14.97
CA GLN A 178 -26.30 -20.96 -14.62
C GLN A 178 -25.28 -19.83 -14.69
N THR A 179 -24.28 -19.88 -13.83
CA THR A 179 -23.03 -19.12 -13.95
C THR A 179 -21.83 -20.06 -13.95
N THR A 180 -20.88 -19.84 -14.85
CA THR A 180 -19.62 -20.58 -14.91
C THR A 180 -18.48 -19.60 -14.71
N PHE A 181 -17.81 -19.67 -13.55
CA PHE A 181 -16.60 -18.92 -13.27
C PHE A 181 -15.39 -19.85 -13.43
N ILE A 182 -14.36 -19.42 -14.14
CA ILE A 182 -13.12 -20.18 -14.31
C ILE A 182 -11.95 -19.31 -13.86
N LEU A 183 -11.09 -19.84 -13.00
CA LEU A 183 -9.86 -19.18 -12.57
C LEU A 183 -8.69 -20.15 -12.69
N ASN A 184 -7.71 -19.79 -13.52
CA ASN A 184 -6.50 -20.58 -13.75
C ASN A 184 -6.82 -22.06 -14.13
N GLY A 185 -7.87 -22.26 -14.91
CA GLY A 185 -8.40 -23.58 -15.31
C GLY A 185 -9.33 -24.27 -14.30
N VAL A 186 -9.46 -23.75 -13.07
CA VAL A 186 -10.39 -24.31 -12.07
C VAL A 186 -11.79 -23.71 -12.28
N GLN A 187 -12.76 -24.57 -12.57
CA GLN A 187 -14.15 -24.18 -12.81
C GLN A 187 -14.99 -24.21 -11.52
N HIS A 188 -15.80 -23.18 -11.31
CA HIS A 188 -16.94 -23.15 -10.38
C HIS A 188 -18.22 -22.91 -11.17
N GLN A 189 -19.00 -23.97 -11.32
CA GLN A 189 -20.28 -23.98 -12.00
C GLN A 189 -21.42 -23.99 -10.98
N TYR A 190 -22.30 -23.00 -11.09
CA TYR A 190 -23.47 -22.87 -10.24
C TYR A 190 -24.73 -22.75 -11.08
N PHE A 191 -25.67 -23.66 -10.91
CA PHE A 191 -26.93 -23.82 -11.64
C PHE A 191 -28.13 -23.92 -10.68
N ASN A 192 -28.11 -23.13 -9.60
CA ASN A 192 -29.14 -23.09 -8.55
C ASN A 192 -29.27 -24.38 -7.71
N GLN A 193 -28.23 -25.20 -7.66
CA GLN A 193 -28.11 -26.29 -6.70
C GLN A 193 -27.81 -25.78 -5.28
N LYS A 194 -27.69 -26.71 -4.32
CA LYS A 194 -27.27 -26.38 -2.95
C LYS A 194 -25.95 -25.60 -2.97
N GLU A 195 -25.93 -24.45 -2.30
CA GLU A 195 -24.78 -23.56 -2.24
C GLU A 195 -23.62 -24.21 -1.47
N LEU A 196 -22.43 -24.22 -2.08
CA LEU A 196 -21.21 -24.76 -1.50
C LEU A 196 -20.09 -23.73 -1.62
N TRP A 197 -19.20 -23.69 -0.64
CA TRP A 197 -17.96 -22.94 -0.73
C TRP A 197 -16.95 -23.73 -1.54
N GLN A 198 -16.35 -23.10 -2.54
CA GLN A 198 -15.26 -23.67 -3.32
C GLN A 198 -14.02 -22.79 -3.15
N ARG A 199 -12.91 -23.44 -2.79
CA ARG A 199 -11.62 -22.79 -2.61
C ARG A 199 -10.90 -22.57 -3.93
N PHE A 200 -10.28 -21.40 -4.04
CA PHE A 200 -9.46 -20.94 -5.15
C PHE A 200 -8.11 -20.45 -4.64
N SER A 201 -7.11 -20.51 -5.52
CA SER A 201 -5.77 -20.00 -5.27
C SER A 201 -5.33 -19.02 -6.36
N TRP A 202 -4.58 -18.00 -5.94
CA TRP A 202 -4.01 -16.98 -6.82
C TRP A 202 -2.60 -16.60 -6.36
N PRO A 203 -1.58 -16.51 -7.23
CA PRO A 203 -1.62 -16.91 -8.63
C PRO A 203 -1.75 -18.44 -8.74
N GLY A 204 -2.53 -18.92 -9.71
CA GLY A 204 -2.72 -20.35 -9.93
C GLY A 204 -1.43 -21.01 -10.44
N ARG A 205 -1.35 -22.35 -10.31
CA ARG A 205 -0.24 -23.16 -10.83
C ARG A 205 -0.51 -23.75 -12.22
N GLY A 206 -1.68 -23.48 -12.80
CA GLY A 206 -2.10 -24.05 -14.08
C GLY A 206 -1.46 -23.34 -15.28
N ASP A 207 -1.43 -24.04 -16.41
CA ASP A 207 -0.81 -23.56 -17.65
C ASP A 207 -1.62 -22.46 -18.35
N HIS A 208 -2.88 -22.24 -17.93
CA HIS A 208 -3.78 -21.23 -18.47
C HIS A 208 -4.12 -20.18 -17.40
N PRO A 209 -3.21 -19.22 -17.10
CA PRO A 209 -3.49 -18.17 -16.14
C PRO A 209 -4.54 -17.20 -16.67
N GLY A 210 -5.52 -16.84 -15.84
CA GLY A 210 -6.60 -15.95 -16.23
C GLY A 210 -7.89 -16.20 -15.46
N ALA A 211 -8.86 -15.33 -15.67
CA ALA A 211 -10.21 -15.47 -15.14
C ALA A 211 -11.24 -15.22 -16.23
N SER A 212 -12.23 -16.10 -16.33
CA SER A 212 -13.37 -15.92 -17.21
C SER A 212 -14.69 -16.15 -16.48
N LEU A 213 -15.73 -15.48 -16.95
CA LEU A 213 -17.08 -15.62 -16.43
C LEU A 213 -18.08 -15.70 -17.59
N SER A 214 -18.89 -16.75 -17.60
CA SER A 214 -20.07 -16.87 -18.45
C SER A 214 -21.33 -17.07 -17.61
N TRP A 215 -22.47 -16.73 -18.20
CA TRP A 215 -23.78 -16.99 -17.61
C TRP A 215 -24.80 -17.38 -18.67
N THR A 216 -25.83 -18.10 -18.24
CA THR A 216 -27.00 -18.47 -19.04
C THR A 216 -28.24 -17.99 -18.32
N SER A 217 -29.11 -17.25 -19.01
CA SER A 217 -30.38 -16.78 -18.46
C SER A 217 -31.55 -17.60 -19.03
N ILE A 218 -32.77 -17.39 -18.54
CA ILE A 218 -33.97 -17.98 -19.15
C ILE A 218 -34.33 -17.35 -20.50
N HIS A 219 -33.74 -16.18 -20.82
CA HIS A 219 -34.02 -15.41 -22.04
C HIS A 219 -32.92 -15.54 -23.10
N THR A 220 -31.75 -16.07 -22.73
CA THR A 220 -30.58 -16.17 -23.61
C THR A 220 -29.88 -17.51 -23.43
N GLY A 221 -29.21 -17.99 -24.50
CA GLY A 221 -28.19 -19.03 -24.34
C GLY A 221 -26.99 -18.55 -23.51
N GLU A 222 -25.93 -19.35 -23.46
CA GLU A 222 -24.69 -18.98 -22.77
C GLU A 222 -24.09 -17.70 -23.37
N ARG A 223 -23.74 -16.76 -22.50
CA ARG A 223 -23.09 -15.49 -22.84
C ARG A 223 -21.83 -15.33 -22.01
N LEU A 224 -20.79 -14.78 -22.64
CA LEU A 224 -19.53 -14.44 -21.98
C LEU A 224 -19.66 -13.04 -21.36
N PHE A 225 -19.40 -12.93 -20.05
CA PHE A 225 -19.30 -11.65 -19.37
C PHE A 225 -17.94 -11.00 -19.64
N GLY A 226 -16.88 -11.79 -19.50
CA GLY A 226 -15.52 -11.36 -19.78
C GLY A 226 -14.56 -12.54 -19.70
N ASP A 227 -13.49 -12.45 -20.48
CA ASP A 227 -12.36 -13.37 -20.47
C ASP A 227 -11.08 -12.55 -20.35
N TYR A 228 -10.42 -12.66 -19.19
CA TYR A 228 -9.24 -11.89 -18.85
C TYR A 228 -8.06 -12.83 -18.67
N GLN A 229 -7.19 -12.86 -19.68
CA GLN A 229 -6.01 -13.70 -19.71
C GLN A 229 -4.89 -13.14 -18.82
N GLY A 230 -3.98 -14.02 -18.39
CA GLY A 230 -2.80 -13.65 -17.61
C GLY A 230 -3.02 -13.69 -16.09
N THR A 231 -1.92 -13.58 -15.35
CA THR A 231 -1.92 -13.68 -13.87
C THR A 231 -2.86 -12.67 -13.23
N TRP A 232 -3.04 -11.49 -13.84
CA TRP A 232 -3.88 -10.43 -13.31
C TRP A 232 -5.35 -10.51 -13.72
N GLY A 233 -5.74 -11.53 -14.50
CA GLY A 233 -7.10 -11.68 -15.01
C GLY A 233 -8.18 -11.68 -13.92
N LEU A 234 -7.90 -12.33 -12.78
CA LEU A 234 -8.80 -12.28 -11.61
C LEU A 234 -9.05 -10.85 -11.14
N ILE A 235 -7.98 -10.05 -11.04
CA ILE A 235 -8.08 -8.68 -10.50
C ILE A 235 -8.84 -7.79 -11.49
N ARG A 236 -8.67 -8.00 -12.80
CA ARG A 236 -9.45 -7.31 -13.84
C ARG A 236 -10.94 -7.63 -13.76
N LEU A 237 -11.29 -8.89 -13.50
CA LEU A 237 -12.68 -9.28 -13.27
C LEU A 237 -13.23 -8.65 -11.98
N LEU A 238 -12.47 -8.70 -10.89
CA LEU A 238 -12.87 -8.11 -9.59
C LEU A 238 -13.05 -6.59 -9.67
N GLU A 239 -12.29 -5.89 -10.51
CA GLU A 239 -12.46 -4.45 -10.77
C GLU A 239 -13.85 -4.12 -11.35
N LYS A 240 -14.47 -5.06 -12.09
CA LYS A 240 -15.83 -4.88 -12.63
C LYS A 240 -16.93 -5.22 -11.61
N ALA A 241 -16.56 -5.79 -10.46
CA ALA A 241 -17.51 -6.21 -9.44
C ALA A 241 -17.80 -5.09 -8.45
N ARG A 242 -19.07 -4.99 -8.04
CA ARG A 242 -19.46 -4.26 -6.83
C ARG A 242 -19.24 -5.17 -5.62
N ILE A 243 -18.32 -4.76 -4.75
CA ILE A 243 -18.00 -5.47 -3.51
C ILE A 243 -18.66 -4.77 -2.33
N THR A 244 -19.33 -5.53 -1.48
CA THR A 244 -19.95 -5.03 -0.24
C THR A 244 -19.61 -5.97 0.92
N PRO A 245 -19.20 -5.46 2.10
CA PRO A 245 -18.95 -6.32 3.26
C PRO A 245 -20.26 -7.00 3.69
N LEU A 246 -20.16 -8.28 4.08
CA LEU A 246 -21.29 -9.05 4.62
C LEU A 246 -21.33 -9.03 6.15
N ASP A 247 -20.20 -8.73 6.78
CA ASP A 247 -20.03 -8.61 8.22
C ASP A 247 -18.98 -7.55 8.55
N ASP A 248 -18.84 -7.23 9.85
CA ASP A 248 -17.83 -6.31 10.37
C ASP A 248 -16.43 -6.96 10.44
N GLY A 249 -16.30 -8.21 10.02
CA GLY A 249 -15.10 -9.04 10.19
C GLY A 249 -14.09 -8.96 9.04
N ASP A 250 -14.28 -8.05 8.07
CA ASP A 250 -13.39 -7.80 6.92
C ASP A 250 -12.89 -9.07 6.19
N SER A 251 -13.70 -10.13 6.20
CA SER A 251 -13.34 -11.44 5.64
C SER A 251 -14.43 -12.07 4.80
N ARG A 252 -15.66 -11.54 4.85
CA ARG A 252 -16.78 -11.98 4.01
C ARG A 252 -17.35 -10.81 3.23
N TYR A 253 -17.46 -11.00 1.93
CA TYR A 253 -17.93 -9.98 1.01
C TYR A 253 -19.00 -10.55 0.08
N ARG A 254 -19.96 -9.71 -0.30
CA ARG A 254 -20.85 -9.97 -1.42
C ARG A 254 -20.26 -9.33 -2.66
N MET A 255 -20.04 -10.15 -3.67
CA MET A 255 -19.53 -9.78 -4.98
C MET A 255 -20.68 -9.81 -5.99
N VAL A 256 -20.94 -8.67 -6.66
CA VAL A 256 -21.99 -8.55 -7.67
C VAL A 256 -21.40 -8.03 -8.98
N LEU A 257 -21.56 -8.79 -10.06
CA LEU A 257 -21.21 -8.41 -11.42
C LEU A 257 -22.49 -8.20 -12.23
N LYS A 258 -22.71 -6.97 -12.71
CA LYS A 258 -23.90 -6.62 -13.49
C LYS A 258 -23.71 -7.01 -14.95
N ALA A 259 -24.38 -8.07 -15.38
CA ALA A 259 -24.34 -8.56 -16.75
C ALA A 259 -25.03 -7.58 -17.73
N PRO A 260 -24.65 -7.61 -19.03
CA PRO A 260 -25.27 -6.79 -20.08
C PRO A 260 -26.80 -6.91 -20.22
N ASP A 261 -27.38 -8.05 -19.87
CA ASP A 261 -28.83 -8.27 -19.87
C ASP A 261 -29.54 -7.74 -18.61
N GLY A 262 -28.78 -7.14 -17.68
CA GLY A 262 -29.26 -6.58 -16.42
C GLY A 262 -29.22 -7.56 -15.24
N ALA A 263 -28.85 -8.82 -15.44
CA ALA A 263 -28.72 -9.78 -14.35
C ALA A 263 -27.57 -9.41 -13.40
N ASN A 264 -27.81 -9.52 -12.09
CA ASN A 264 -26.81 -9.27 -11.06
C ASN A 264 -26.15 -10.59 -10.63
N LEU A 265 -25.16 -11.05 -11.39
CA LEU A 265 -24.44 -12.29 -11.09
C LEU A 265 -23.75 -12.17 -9.73
N THR A 266 -24.13 -13.02 -8.77
CA THR A 266 -23.82 -12.83 -7.35
C THR A 266 -23.07 -14.01 -6.74
N TRP A 267 -22.03 -13.70 -5.98
CA TRP A 267 -21.31 -14.65 -5.13
C TRP A 267 -21.13 -14.06 -3.73
N ASN A 268 -21.04 -14.94 -2.73
CA ASN A 268 -20.34 -14.62 -1.50
C ASN A 268 -18.86 -14.99 -1.69
N LEU A 269 -17.97 -14.09 -1.30
CA LEU A 269 -16.52 -14.24 -1.29
C LEU A 269 -16.07 -14.31 0.17
N ARG A 270 -15.23 -15.28 0.50
CA ARG A 270 -14.58 -15.40 1.81
C ARG A 270 -13.07 -15.40 1.64
N THR A 271 -12.37 -14.61 2.43
CA THR A 271 -10.91 -14.48 2.40
C THR A 271 -10.29 -15.12 3.64
N GLU A 272 -9.07 -15.65 3.49
CA GLU A 272 -8.34 -16.24 4.63
C GLU A 272 -7.57 -15.20 5.45
N LEU A 273 -7.05 -14.17 4.77
CA LEU A 273 -6.23 -13.14 5.37
C LEU A 273 -6.57 -11.77 4.79
N GLY A 274 -6.95 -10.84 5.66
CA GLY A 274 -7.40 -9.50 5.28
C GLY A 274 -8.43 -9.51 4.15
N ALA A 275 -8.33 -8.54 3.23
CA ALA A 275 -9.21 -8.46 2.07
C ALA A 275 -8.86 -9.47 0.95
N GLY A 276 -7.91 -10.38 1.16
CA GLY A 276 -7.49 -11.39 0.18
C GLY A 276 -7.18 -10.79 -1.20
N PRO A 277 -7.73 -11.32 -2.31
CA PRO A 277 -7.47 -10.80 -3.64
C PRO A 277 -7.96 -9.37 -3.86
N LEU A 278 -8.89 -8.87 -3.03
CA LEU A 278 -9.39 -7.49 -3.13
C LEU A 278 -8.33 -6.47 -2.69
N ALA A 279 -7.35 -6.86 -1.87
CA ALA A 279 -6.27 -5.97 -1.47
C ALA A 279 -5.45 -5.46 -2.68
N LEU A 280 -5.36 -6.26 -3.75
CA LEU A 280 -4.68 -5.92 -4.99
C LEU A 280 -5.38 -4.81 -5.78
N LEU A 281 -6.69 -4.61 -5.58
CA LEU A 281 -7.40 -3.50 -6.22
C LEU A 281 -6.89 -2.14 -5.75
N LYS A 282 -6.27 -2.06 -4.56
CA LYS A 282 -5.63 -0.82 -4.07
C LYS A 282 -4.41 -0.42 -4.89
N LEU A 283 -3.85 -1.32 -5.71
CA LEU A 283 -2.75 -0.98 -6.62
C LEU A 283 -3.23 -0.22 -7.87
N ARG A 284 -4.54 -0.15 -8.13
CA ARG A 284 -5.09 0.68 -9.21
C ARG A 284 -4.72 2.13 -8.94
N ASP A 285 -4.13 2.77 -9.95
CA ASP A 285 -3.65 4.16 -9.92
C ASP A 285 -2.64 4.46 -8.79
N PHE A 286 -2.04 3.41 -8.20
CA PHE A 286 -1.01 3.58 -7.18
C PHE A 286 0.25 4.20 -7.80
N THR A 287 0.73 5.26 -7.17
CA THR A 287 2.00 5.91 -7.52
C THR A 287 2.90 5.91 -6.30
N LEU A 288 4.19 5.59 -6.51
CA LEU A 288 5.18 5.63 -5.45
C LEU A 288 5.70 7.08 -5.32
N PRO A 289 5.52 7.75 -4.17
CA PRO A 289 5.96 9.14 -4.03
C PRO A 289 7.47 9.28 -4.18
N SER A 290 7.89 10.32 -4.89
CA SER A 290 9.31 10.59 -5.17
C SER A 290 10.06 11.27 -4.01
N GLN A 291 9.35 11.69 -2.97
CA GLN A 291 9.90 12.43 -1.84
C GLN A 291 9.49 11.78 -0.52
N ILE A 292 10.48 11.47 0.32
CA ILE A 292 10.33 11.01 1.70
C ILE A 292 10.01 12.20 2.61
N PHE A 293 10.78 13.29 2.46
CA PHE A 293 10.62 14.52 3.22
C PHE A 293 10.14 15.65 2.33
N LEU A 294 9.26 16.49 2.86
CA LEU A 294 8.81 17.74 2.23
C LEU A 294 9.84 18.83 2.50
N ASN A 295 10.23 19.55 1.45
CA ASN A 295 11.02 20.77 1.61
C ASN A 295 10.07 21.87 2.12
N GLU A 296 10.52 22.78 3.00
CA GLU A 296 9.72 23.85 3.62
C GLU A 296 9.10 24.90 2.65
N GLY A 297 9.08 24.65 1.34
CA GLY A 297 8.39 25.46 0.34
C GLY A 297 7.22 24.76 -0.39
N ALA A 298 6.90 23.50 -0.09
CA ALA A 298 5.74 22.84 -0.66
C ALA A 298 4.49 23.24 0.14
N ALA A 299 3.77 24.24 -0.37
CA ALA A 299 2.55 24.79 0.20
C ALA A 299 1.58 23.70 0.67
N GLU A 300 0.99 23.91 1.85
CA GLU A 300 -0.17 23.16 2.32
C GLU A 300 -1.26 23.23 1.26
N VAL A 301 -1.68 22.07 0.75
CA VAL A 301 -2.97 21.97 0.07
C VAL A 301 -4.02 22.30 1.14
N PRO A 302 -4.81 23.37 1.02
CA PRO A 302 -5.80 23.69 2.02
C PRO A 302 -6.83 22.57 2.02
N TYR A 303 -6.97 21.88 3.14
CA TYR A 303 -8.17 21.10 3.40
C TYR A 303 -9.35 22.06 3.28
N ALA A 304 -10.21 21.84 2.29
CA ALA A 304 -11.46 22.57 2.14
C ALA A 304 -12.27 22.42 3.44
N GLN A 305 -12.33 23.48 4.24
CA GLN A 305 -13.36 23.65 5.24
C GLN A 305 -14.68 23.88 4.51
N ASN A 306 -15.40 22.79 4.22
CA ASN A 306 -16.82 22.88 3.95
C ASN A 306 -17.56 23.07 5.29
N GLY A 307 -17.76 24.34 5.65
CA GLY A 307 -18.58 24.78 6.77
C GLY A 307 -19.74 25.65 6.31
N SER A 308 -20.92 25.02 6.20
CA SER A 308 -22.27 25.54 6.48
C SER A 308 -22.78 26.86 5.85
N PHE A 309 -23.76 26.66 4.96
CA PHE A 309 -25.08 27.33 4.87
C PHE A 309 -25.33 28.59 5.72
N GLU A 310 -25.64 29.69 5.02
CA GLU A 310 -26.75 30.58 5.35
C GLU A 310 -27.90 30.33 4.36
#